data_AF-A0A560B3X4-F1
#
_entry.id   AF-A0A560B3X4-F1
#
_cell.length_a   1.000
_cell.length_b   1.000
_cell.length_c   1.000
_cell.angle_alpha   90.00
_cell.angle_beta   90.00
_cell.angle_gamma   90.00
#
_symmetry.space_group_name_H-M   'P 1'
#
loop_
_entity.id
_entity.type
_entity.pdbx_description
1 polymer ?
#
loop_
_entity_poly.entity_id
_entity_poly.type
_entity_poly.pdbx_seq_one_letter_code
_entity_poly.pdbx_strand_id
1 'polypeptide(L)'
;MTEDQFRELLDRHGGDLERWPRATLREARRLLAQSVAAQAMLDELVAVELALTETDGDAAPPADLADRIFERAFGVRTASSDALTPDAAPVPGTSRPV
;
A
#
# COMPACT_ATOMS: atom_id res chain seq x y z
N MET A 1 26.82 -5.95 -4.52
CA MET A 1 25.85 -5.67 -3.44
C MET A 1 26.39 -6.01 -2.05
N THR A 2 26.12 -5.15 -1.07
CA THR A 2 26.34 -5.39 0.37
C THR A 2 25.10 -6.01 1.03
N GLU A 3 25.22 -6.49 2.27
CA GLU A 3 24.10 -7.06 3.02
C GLU A 3 22.99 -6.04 3.30
N ASP A 4 23.33 -4.78 3.61
CA ASP A 4 22.34 -3.72 3.82
C ASP A 4 21.55 -3.39 2.55
N GLN A 5 22.23 -3.31 1.39
CA GLN A 5 21.57 -3.12 0.10
C GLN A 5 20.65 -4.30 -0.24
N PHE A 6 21.04 -5.52 0.14
CA PHE A 6 20.21 -6.70 -0.04
C PHE A 6 18.95 -6.64 0.84
N ARG A 7 19.09 -6.20 2.10
CA ARG A 7 17.95 -5.97 3.00
C ARG A 7 16.97 -4.95 2.43
N GLU A 8 17.45 -3.81 1.92
CA GLU A 8 16.58 -2.81 1.29
C GLU A 8 15.82 -3.36 0.06
N LEU A 9 16.44 -4.26 -0.71
CA LEU A 9 15.78 -4.90 -1.84
C LEU A 9 14.75 -5.94 -1.39
N LEU A 10 15.03 -6.68 -0.32
CA LEU A 10 14.06 -7.58 0.32
C LEU A 10 12.84 -6.79 0.80
N ASP A 11 13.05 -5.68 1.51
CA ASP A 11 11.95 -4.84 2.02
C ASP A 11 11.11 -4.24 0.87
N ARG A 12 11.72 -3.96 -0.28
CA ARG A 12 11.04 -3.36 -1.44
C ARG A 12 10.32 -4.38 -2.32
N HIS A 13 10.92 -5.55 -2.53
CA HIS A 13 10.46 -6.52 -3.54
C HIS A 13 9.89 -7.81 -2.93
N GLY A 14 10.06 -8.03 -1.63
CA GLY A 14 9.66 -9.24 -0.91
C GLY A 14 10.63 -10.40 -1.06
N GLY A 15 10.30 -11.53 -0.41
CA GLY A 15 11.10 -12.76 -0.42
C GLY A 15 11.09 -13.50 -1.77
N ASP A 16 10.13 -13.20 -2.65
CA ASP A 16 10.02 -13.81 -3.96
C ASP A 16 11.02 -13.22 -4.97
N LEU A 17 12.17 -13.88 -5.10
CA LEU A 17 13.25 -13.48 -6.00
C LEU A 17 12.85 -13.50 -7.50
N GLU A 18 11.80 -14.20 -7.90
CA GLU A 18 11.38 -14.23 -9.31
C GLU A 18 10.76 -12.89 -9.76
N ARG A 19 10.24 -12.11 -8.81
CA ARG A 19 9.68 -10.78 -9.04
C ARG A 19 10.73 -9.69 -9.15
N TRP A 20 11.98 -9.99 -8.80
CA TRP A 20 13.03 -9.00 -8.76
C TRP A 20 13.48 -8.59 -10.17
N PRO A 21 13.88 -7.32 -10.37
CA PRO A 21 14.52 -6.91 -11.61
C PRO A 21 15.73 -7.78 -11.95
N ARG A 22 15.88 -8.16 -13.23
CA ARG A 22 16.94 -9.07 -13.68
C ARG A 22 18.36 -8.62 -13.32
N ALA A 23 18.60 -7.31 -13.29
CA ALA A 23 19.89 -6.72 -12.95
C ALA A 23 20.26 -7.00 -11.48
N THR A 24 19.34 -6.71 -10.54
CA THR A 24 19.55 -6.90 -9.09
C THR A 24 19.50 -8.38 -8.70
N LEU A 25 18.67 -9.19 -9.36
CA LEU A 25 18.56 -10.63 -9.11
C LEU A 25 19.91 -11.36 -9.28
N ARG A 26 20.70 -11.01 -10.30
CA ARG A 26 22.01 -11.63 -10.52
C ARG A 26 22.98 -11.34 -9.37
N GLU A 27 22.97 -10.12 -8.85
CA GLU A 27 23.81 -9.73 -7.71
C GLU A 27 23.32 -10.37 -6.42
N ALA A 28 22.00 -10.45 -6.20
CA ALA A 28 21.39 -11.15 -5.08
C ALA A 28 21.80 -12.61 -5.01
N ARG A 29 21.70 -13.33 -6.13
CA ARG A 29 22.12 -14.73 -6.21
C ARG A 29 23.61 -14.91 -5.92
N ARG A 30 24.47 -13.98 -6.35
CA ARG A 30 25.91 -14.01 -6.01
C ARG A 30 26.12 -13.81 -4.52
N LEU A 31 25.41 -12.86 -3.88
CA LEU A 31 25.53 -12.63 -2.45
C LEU A 31 25.02 -13.82 -1.62
N LEU A 32 23.86 -14.37 -2.00
CA LEU A 32 23.27 -15.54 -1.34
C LEU A 32 24.16 -16.79 -1.45
N ALA A 33 24.96 -16.92 -2.51
CA ALA A 33 25.90 -18.04 -2.63
C ALA A 33 27.10 -17.94 -1.67
N GLN A 34 27.40 -16.77 -1.13
CA GLN A 34 28.63 -16.50 -0.37
C GLN A 34 28.42 -15.96 1.06
N SER A 35 27.21 -15.51 1.41
CA SER A 35 26.90 -14.98 2.74
C SER A 35 25.77 -15.77 3.41
N VAL A 36 26.11 -16.41 4.53
CA VAL A 36 25.14 -17.08 5.41
C VAL A 36 24.18 -16.07 6.05
N ALA A 37 24.65 -14.86 6.35
CA ALA A 37 23.79 -13.80 6.88
C ALA A 37 22.72 -13.38 5.86
N ALA A 38 23.09 -13.28 4.58
CA ALA A 38 22.13 -13.00 3.51
C ALA A 38 21.10 -14.12 3.32
N GLN A 39 21.53 -15.39 3.45
CA GLN A 39 20.62 -16.54 3.42
C GLN A 39 19.62 -16.48 4.59
N ALA A 40 20.12 -16.26 5.81
CA ALA A 40 19.27 -16.16 7.01
C ALA A 40 18.24 -15.03 6.92
N MET A 41 18.61 -13.87 6.37
CA MET A 41 17.67 -12.76 6.16
C MET A 41 16.54 -13.12 5.18
N LEU A 42 16.86 -13.86 4.11
CA LEU A 42 15.84 -14.32 3.16
C LEU A 42 14.93 -15.37 3.79
N ASP A 43 15.51 -16.34 4.50
CA ASP A 43 14.76 -17.42 5.16
C ASP A 43 13.79 -16.87 6.21
N GLU A 44 14.23 -15.88 7.01
CA GLU A 44 13.38 -15.21 8.00
C GLU A 44 12.19 -14.50 7.34
N LEU A 45 12.43 -13.73 6.27
CA LEU A 45 11.36 -13.05 5.56
C LEU A 45 10.35 -14.03 4.97
N VAL A 46 10.82 -15.10 4.32
CA VAL A 46 9.96 -16.14 3.75
C VAL A 46 9.15 -16.85 4.84
N ALA A 47 9.75 -17.14 5.99
CA ALA A 47 9.05 -17.74 7.12
C ALA A 47 7.91 -16.84 7.63
N VAL A 48 8.14 -15.53 7.72
CA VAL A 48 7.11 -14.55 8.10
C VAL A 48 5.99 -14.49 7.05
N GLU A 49 6.33 -14.40 5.76
CA GLU A 49 5.34 -14.35 4.68
C GLU A 49 4.46 -15.61 4.64
N LEU A 50 5.05 -16.79 4.87
CA LEU A 50 4.33 -18.06 4.99
C LEU A 50 3.39 -18.06 6.21
N ALA A 51 3.88 -17.65 7.38
CA ALA A 51 3.06 -17.60 8.60
C ALA A 51 1.85 -16.68 8.46
N LEU A 52 2.02 -15.53 7.79
CA LEU A 52 0.92 -14.62 7.49
C LEU A 52 -0.10 -15.28 6.54
N THR A 53 0.37 -15.95 5.50
CA THR A 53 -0.51 -16.62 4.51
C THR A 53 -1.27 -17.80 5.12
N GLU A 54 -0.62 -18.59 5.99
CA GLU A 54 -1.25 -19.72 6.68
C GLU A 54 -2.35 -19.26 7.67
N THR A 55 -2.18 -18.09 8.29
CA THR A 55 -3.16 -17.56 9.25
C THR A 55 -4.46 -17.13 8.57
N ASP A 56 -4.39 -16.67 7.32
CA ASP A 56 -5.55 -16.30 6.50
C ASP A 56 -6.22 -17.50 5.81
N GLY A 57 -5.83 -18.73 6.17
CA GLY A 57 -6.35 -19.98 5.62
C GLY A 57 -7.87 -20.11 5.71
N ASP A 58 -8.52 -20.03 4.56
CA ASP A 58 -9.84 -20.61 4.21
C ASP A 58 -11.10 -19.94 4.78
N ALA A 59 -10.98 -18.92 5.63
CA ALA A 59 -12.12 -18.14 6.07
C ALA A 59 -12.47 -17.05 5.04
N ALA A 60 -13.34 -17.37 4.08
CA ALA A 60 -13.95 -16.35 3.24
C ALA A 60 -14.54 -15.25 4.15
N PRO A 61 -14.20 -13.96 3.94
CA PRO A 61 -14.72 -12.89 4.76
C PRO A 61 -16.25 -12.88 4.69
N PRO A 62 -16.95 -12.43 5.74
CA PRO A 62 -18.40 -12.27 5.70
C PRO A 62 -18.83 -11.45 4.49
N ALA A 63 -19.89 -11.88 3.80
CA ALA A 63 -20.31 -11.27 2.53
C ALA A 63 -20.65 -9.76 2.65
N ASP A 64 -21.05 -9.31 3.84
CA ASP A 64 -21.39 -7.93 4.18
C ASP A 64 -20.18 -7.08 4.63
N LEU A 65 -18.98 -7.67 4.76
CA LEU A 65 -17.81 -6.97 5.30
C LEU A 65 -17.41 -5.80 4.42
N ALA A 66 -17.44 -5.97 3.09
CA ALA A 66 -17.11 -4.91 2.15
C ALA A 66 -18.05 -3.71 2.34
N ASP A 67 -19.37 -3.95 2.35
CA ASP A 67 -20.38 -2.91 2.54
C ASP A 67 -20.18 -2.17 3.87
N ARG A 68 -19.93 -2.91 4.95
CA ARG A 68 -19.65 -2.33 6.28
C ARG A 68 -18.38 -1.47 6.30
N ILE A 69 -17.32 -1.87 5.59
CA ILE A 69 -16.10 -1.07 5.45
C ILE A 69 -16.40 0.21 4.68
N PHE A 70 -17.13 0.13 3.56
CA PHE A 70 -17.52 1.31 2.78
C PHE A 70 -18.40 2.28 3.57
N GLU A 71 -19.42 1.79 4.27
CA GLU A 71 -20.27 2.62 5.12
C GLU A 71 -19.47 3.31 6.23
N ARG A 72 -18.54 2.61 6.87
CA ARG A 72 -17.67 3.20 7.92
C ARG A 72 -16.70 4.24 7.36
N ALA A 73 -16.10 3.98 6.20
CA ALA A 73 -15.10 4.86 5.60
C ALA A 73 -15.70 6.11 4.93
N PHE A 74 -16.92 5.98 4.37
CA PHE A 74 -17.52 7.02 3.52
C PHE A 74 -18.94 7.46 3.94
N GLY A 75 -19.66 6.68 4.75
CA GLY A 75 -21.06 6.91 5.10
C GLY A 75 -21.33 8.07 6.05
N VAL A 76 -20.30 8.66 6.68
CA VAL A 76 -20.43 9.86 7.53
C VAL A 76 -19.94 11.11 6.78
N ARG A 77 -20.51 11.38 5.60
CA ARG A 77 -20.39 12.68 4.93
C ARG A 77 -21.67 13.20 4.27
N THR A 78 -22.84 12.69 4.67
CA THR A 78 -24.13 13.22 4.19
C THR A 78 -24.85 14.11 5.22
N ALA A 79 -24.38 14.17 6.47
CA ALA A 79 -24.99 15.01 7.51
C ALA A 79 -24.36 16.42 7.68
N SER A 80 -23.59 16.89 6.70
CA SER A 80 -23.24 18.31 6.63
C SER A 80 -23.09 18.73 5.16
N SER A 81 -24.18 18.60 4.42
CA SER A 81 -24.41 19.38 3.21
C SER A 81 -25.56 20.35 3.50
N ASP A 82 -25.39 21.16 4.54
CA ASP A 82 -26.30 22.26 4.87
C ASP A 82 -25.52 23.43 5.47
N ALA A 83 -24.54 23.92 4.71
CA ALA A 83 -23.89 25.21 4.96
C ALA A 83 -23.10 25.68 3.73
N LEU A 84 -23.72 25.65 2.54
CA LEU A 84 -23.31 26.56 1.48
C LEU A 84 -24.56 26.94 0.69
N THR A 85 -25.47 27.65 1.35
CA THR A 85 -26.47 28.45 0.67
C THR A 85 -25.69 29.44 -0.19
N PRO A 86 -25.77 29.40 -1.54
CA PRO A 86 -25.32 30.53 -2.32
C PRO A 86 -26.30 31.65 -2.01
N ASP A 87 -25.88 32.60 -1.15
CA ASP A 87 -26.56 33.88 -1.00
C ASP A 87 -26.47 34.58 -2.37
N ALA A 88 -27.47 34.31 -3.21
CA ALA A 88 -27.68 34.97 -4.47
C ALA A 88 -28.16 36.39 -4.18
N ALA A 89 -27.23 37.26 -3.80
CA ALA A 89 -27.46 38.69 -3.83
C ALA A 89 -27.43 39.16 -5.30
N PRO A 90 -28.50 39.76 -5.84
CA PRO A 90 -28.41 40.44 -7.12
C PRO A 90 -27.59 41.71 -6.93
N VAL A 91 -26.39 41.77 -7.51
CA VAL A 91 -25.60 43.01 -7.55
C VAL A 91 -26.27 44.00 -8.51
N PRO A 92 -26.81 45.15 -8.04
CA PRO A 92 -27.23 46.22 -8.93
C PRO A 92 -26.00 47.00 -9.39
N GLY A 93 -25.93 47.23 -10.69
CA GLY A 93 -24.75 47.80 -11.36
C GLY A 93 -24.34 49.19 -10.89
N THR A 94 -23.08 49.51 -11.14
CA THR A 94 -22.66 50.90 -11.37
C THR A 94 -21.81 50.97 -12.63
N SER A 95 -22.38 51.69 -13.59
CA SER A 95 -21.87 52.15 -14.86
C SER A 95 -20.42 52.61 -14.84
N ARG A 96 -19.68 52.26 -15.90
CA ARG A 96 -18.40 52.88 -16.27
C ARG A 96 -18.62 53.70 -17.55
N PRO A 97 -18.45 55.03 -17.54
CA PRO A 97 -18.29 55.79 -18.77
C PRO A 97 -16.82 55.89 -19.18
N VAL A 98 -16.66 56.13 -20.49
CA VAL A 98 -15.44 56.24 -21.31
C VAL A 98 -14.60 57.46 -20.94
#